data_AF-A0A3A9SC09-F1
#
_entry.id   AF-A0A3A9SC09-F1
#
_cell.length_a   1.000
_cell.length_b   1.000
_cell.length_c   1.000
_cell.angle_alpha   90.00
_cell.angle_beta   90.00
_cell.angle_gamma   90.00
#
_symmetry.space_group_name_H-M   'P 1'
#
loop_
_entity.id
_entity.type
_entity.pdbx_description
1 polymer ?
#
loop_
_entity_poly.entity_id
_entity_poly.type
_entity_poly.pdbx_seq_one_letter_code
_entity_poly.pdbx_strand_id
1 'polypeptide(L)'
;MSSIIQNSQVFNNEISFCRVYSIESKKLLEERFLAHRISYFIEWQDKSFFQKLFDRSGNKIVCTFRINRSDAPKARELCQGIEGIKFKDNGDLDLENRIRRRSEAVKEKEDTSSDMDVPKIKVEEISGSDSE
;
A
#
# COMPACT_ATOMS: atom_id res chain seq x y z
N MET A 1 16.72 -4.25 -29.32
CA MET A 1 17.61 -3.15 -28.87
C MET A 1 17.09 -2.63 -27.55
N SER A 2 17.76 -2.95 -26.45
CA SER A 2 17.32 -2.56 -25.10
C SER A 2 17.67 -1.09 -24.88
N SER A 3 16.66 -0.22 -24.76
CA SER A 3 16.88 1.20 -24.47
C SER A 3 17.30 1.35 -23.00
N ILE A 4 18.56 1.70 -22.77
CA ILE A 4 19.08 2.13 -21.48
C ILE A 4 18.36 3.44 -21.09
N ILE A 5 17.73 3.43 -19.92
CA ILE A 5 17.03 4.59 -19.35
C ILE A 5 18.10 5.63 -18.95
N GLN A 6 18.24 6.70 -19.74
CA GLN A 6 19.25 7.75 -19.53
C GLN A 6 18.79 8.91 -18.61
N ASN A 7 17.58 8.86 -18.06
CA ASN A 7 17.02 9.93 -17.21
C ASN A 7 16.74 9.40 -15.80
N SER A 8 17.04 10.20 -14.77
CA SER A 8 16.69 9.90 -13.37
C SER A 8 15.17 9.85 -13.19
N GLN A 9 14.58 8.67 -13.35
CA GLN A 9 13.15 8.46 -13.09
C GLN A 9 12.88 8.63 -11.60
N VAL A 10 12.14 9.69 -11.25
CA VAL A 10 11.66 9.91 -9.88
C VAL A 10 10.38 9.09 -9.70
N PHE A 11 10.48 7.99 -8.97
CA PHE A 11 9.31 7.19 -8.59
C PHE A 11 8.69 7.75 -7.31
N ASN A 12 7.46 8.26 -7.40
CA ASN A 12 6.71 8.65 -6.22
C ASN A 12 5.96 7.42 -5.67
N ASN A 13 6.55 6.79 -4.67
CA ASN A 13 5.98 5.61 -4.01
C ASN A 13 5.12 5.98 -2.79
N GLU A 14 4.83 7.25 -2.57
CA GLU A 14 3.99 7.65 -1.45
C GLU A 14 2.52 7.39 -1.73
N ILE A 15 1.82 6.82 -0.74
CA ILE A 15 0.38 6.59 -0.78
C ILE A 15 -0.28 7.37 0.34
N SER A 16 -1.50 7.86 0.08
CA SER A 16 -2.35 8.38 1.15
C SER A 16 -2.80 7.23 2.04
N PHE A 17 -2.33 7.17 3.28
CA PHE A 17 -2.54 6.01 4.14
C PHE A 17 -3.78 6.15 5.04
N CYS A 18 -3.87 7.23 5.81
CA CYS A 18 -5.00 7.47 6.68
C CYS A 18 -5.31 8.96 6.86
N ARG A 19 -6.57 9.26 7.14
CA ARG A 19 -7.07 10.58 7.52
C ARG A 19 -7.33 10.62 9.03
N VAL A 20 -6.91 11.69 9.68
CA VAL A 20 -6.95 11.86 11.14
C VAL A 20 -7.78 13.10 11.48
N TYR A 21 -8.62 12.99 12.50
CA TYR A 21 -9.60 14.03 12.88
C TYR A 21 -9.35 14.70 14.24
N SER A 22 -8.42 14.17 15.03
CA SER A 22 -8.07 14.67 16.37
C SER A 22 -6.57 14.95 16.46
N ILE A 23 -6.21 15.97 17.24
CA ILE A 23 -4.82 16.31 17.50
C ILE A 23 -4.11 15.24 18.34
N GLU A 24 -4.86 14.53 19.18
CA GLU A 24 -4.35 13.45 20.03
C GLU A 24 -3.98 12.22 19.19
N SER A 25 -4.91 11.74 18.36
CA SER A 25 -4.66 10.63 17.42
C SER A 25 -3.51 10.95 16.47
N LYS A 26 -3.36 12.23 16.06
CA LYS A 26 -2.24 12.70 15.24
C LYS A 26 -0.90 12.56 15.96
N LYS A 27 -0.80 13.01 17.21
CA LYS A 27 0.44 12.89 18.00
C LYS A 27 0.82 11.43 18.23
N LEU A 28 -0.15 10.59 18.58
CA LEU A 28 0.08 9.16 18.79
C LEU A 28 0.57 8.45 17.53
N LEU A 29 0.00 8.79 16.36
CA LEU A 29 0.44 8.28 15.07
C LEU A 29 1.89 8.67 14.75
N GLU A 30 2.24 9.94 14.95
CA GLU A 30 3.61 10.43 14.73
C GLU A 30 4.61 9.70 15.62
N GLU A 31 4.30 9.54 16.91
CA GLU A 31 5.15 8.84 17.86
C GLU A 31 5.41 7.40 17.41
N ARG A 32 4.35 6.66 17.05
CA ARG A 32 4.50 5.27 16.56
C ARG A 32 5.29 5.21 15.25
N PHE A 33 5.04 6.10 14.30
CA PHE A 33 5.76 6.09 13.03
C PHE A 33 7.24 6.42 13.21
N LEU A 34 7.58 7.43 14.01
CA LEU A 34 8.96 7.79 14.32
C LEU A 34 9.68 6.66 15.06
N ALA A 35 9.04 6.05 16.07
CA ALA A 35 9.61 4.92 16.82
C ALA A 35 9.95 3.73 15.91
N HIS A 36 9.12 3.48 14.88
CA HIS A 36 9.31 2.37 13.94
C HIS A 36 10.00 2.75 12.63
N ARG A 37 10.59 3.96 12.56
CA ARG A 37 11.34 4.49 11.40
C ARG A 37 10.53 4.53 10.10
N ILE A 38 9.23 4.81 10.20
CA ILE A 38 8.35 4.98 9.05
C ILE A 38 8.39 6.46 8.64
N SER A 39 8.89 6.73 7.44
CA SER A 39 8.88 8.08 6.88
C SER A 39 7.46 8.46 6.49
N TYR A 40 7.02 9.66 6.88
CA TYR A 40 5.69 10.15 6.60
C TYR A 40 5.69 11.63 6.20
N PHE A 41 4.67 12.01 5.44
CA PHE A 41 4.33 13.37 5.09
C PHE A 41 2.89 13.67 5.53
N ILE A 42 2.66 14.86 6.09
CA ILE A 42 1.32 15.27 6.54
C ILE A 42 0.76 16.31 5.58
N GLU A 43 -0.34 15.95 4.93
CA GLU A 43 -1.14 16.86 4.12
C GLU A 43 -2.25 17.46 4.99
N TRP A 44 -2.14 18.73 5.33
CA TRP A 44 -3.18 19.46 6.05
C TRP A 44 -4.33 19.80 5.11
N GLN A 45 -5.56 19.52 5.53
CA GLN A 45 -6.74 19.92 4.79
C GLN A 45 -7.16 21.31 5.25
N ASP A 46 -7.36 22.22 4.31
CA ASP A 46 -7.83 23.56 4.61
C ASP A 46 -9.17 23.50 5.33
N LYS A 47 -9.21 24.05 6.55
CA LYS A 47 -10.46 24.23 7.28
C LYS A 47 -11.35 25.15 6.44
N SER A 48 -12.45 24.62 5.90
CA SER A 48 -13.46 25.44 5.21
C SER A 48 -13.89 26.60 6.12
N PHE A 49 -14.20 27.75 5.54
CA PHE A 49 -14.57 28.96 6.28
C PHE A 49 -15.68 28.72 7.31
N PHE A 50 -16.67 27.88 6.99
CA PHE A 50 -17.72 27.47 7.93
C PHE A 50 -17.18 26.66 9.12
N GLN A 51 -16.22 25.78 8.89
CA GLN A 51 -15.61 24.95 9.93
C GLN A 51 -14.77 25.79 10.91
N LYS A 52 -14.13 26.87 10.44
CA LYS A 52 -13.45 27.84 11.32
C LYS A 52 -14.43 28.57 12.26
N LEU A 53 -15.68 28.77 11.86
CA LEU A 53 -16.67 29.52 12.64
C LEU A 53 -17.34 28.66 13.74
N PHE A 54 -17.46 27.34 13.52
CA PHE A 54 -18.05 26.40 14.49
C PHE A 54 -17.03 25.71 15.41
N ASP A 55 -15.74 25.79 15.11
CA ASP A 55 -14.67 25.14 15.87
C ASP A 55 -14.23 25.99 17.08
N ARG A 56 -15.15 26.21 18.03
CA ARG A 56 -14.91 26.97 19.27
C ARG A 56 -13.89 26.31 20.22
N SER A 57 -13.63 25.01 20.06
CA SER A 57 -12.75 24.24 20.96
C SER A 57 -11.33 24.06 20.40
N GLY A 58 -11.06 24.36 19.12
CA GLY A 58 -9.73 24.25 18.50
C GLY A 58 -9.14 22.83 18.39
N ASN A 59 -9.77 21.82 19.01
CA ASN A 59 -9.24 20.46 19.11
C ASN A 59 -9.53 19.58 17.87
N LYS A 60 -10.36 20.05 16.93
CA LYS A 60 -10.68 19.33 15.71
C LYS A 60 -9.73 19.75 14.60
N ILE A 61 -8.98 18.77 14.08
CA ILE A 61 -8.10 18.96 12.93
C ILE A 61 -8.52 17.99 11.83
N VAL A 62 -8.06 18.22 10.61
CA VAL A 62 -8.21 17.24 9.55
C VAL A 62 -6.91 17.21 8.76
N CYS A 63 -6.20 16.09 8.83
CA CYS A 63 -4.98 15.89 8.07
C CYS A 63 -4.90 14.46 7.52
N THR A 64 -4.14 14.29 6.44
CA THR A 64 -3.90 13.00 5.80
C THR A 64 -2.43 12.65 5.92
N PHE A 65 -2.13 11.48 6.47
CA PHE A 65 -0.79 10.92 6.48
C PHE A 65 -0.52 10.22 5.15
N ARG A 66 0.57 10.59 4.52
CA ARG A 66 1.16 9.90 3.37
C ARG A 66 2.41 9.18 3.84
N ILE A 67 2.58 7.93 3.42
CA ILE A 67 3.75 7.10 3.76
C ILE A 67 4.23 6.38 2.51
N ASN A 68 5.44 5.83 2.55
CA ASN A 68 5.92 4.95 1.48
C ASN A 68 5.03 3.69 1.38
N ARG A 69 4.69 3.26 0.17
CA ARG A 69 3.92 2.04 -0.11
C ARG A 69 4.51 0.81 0.57
N SER A 70 5.84 0.70 0.67
CA SER A 70 6.52 -0.43 1.32
C SER A 70 6.18 -0.56 2.80
N ASP A 71 5.91 0.56 3.47
CA ASP A 71 5.67 0.62 4.91
C ASP A 71 4.20 0.45 5.27
N ALA A 72 3.30 0.47 4.27
CA ALA A 72 1.86 0.33 4.45
C ALA A 72 1.41 -0.88 5.29
N PRO A 73 1.92 -2.12 5.09
CA PRO A 73 1.51 -3.26 5.91
C PRO A 73 1.93 -3.09 7.38
N LYS A 74 3.19 -2.70 7.62
CA LYS A 74 3.71 -2.45 8.96
C LYS A 74 2.97 -1.31 9.66
N ALA A 75 2.74 -0.21 8.95
CA ALA A 75 1.98 0.92 9.45
C ALA A 75 0.55 0.51 9.82
N ARG A 76 -0.10 -0.35 9.04
CA ARG A 76 -1.45 -0.84 9.32
C ARG A 76 -1.50 -1.63 10.63
N GLU A 77 -0.53 -2.50 10.88
CA GLU A 77 -0.41 -3.22 12.15
C GLU A 77 -0.20 -2.27 13.33
N LEU A 78 0.71 -1.30 13.18
CA LEU A 78 0.99 -0.31 14.23
C LEU A 78 -0.18 0.63 14.52
N CYS A 79 -1.10 0.82 13.58
CA CYS A 79 -2.26 1.67 13.75
C CYS A 79 -3.47 0.94 14.37
N GLN A 80 -3.36 -0.37 14.61
CA GLN A 80 -4.42 -1.11 15.28
C GLN A 80 -4.66 -0.54 16.68
N GLY A 81 -5.94 -0.37 17.04
CA GLY A 81 -6.36 0.17 18.33
C GLY A 81 -6.25 1.68 18.50
N ILE A 82 -5.84 2.45 17.48
CA ILE A 82 -5.94 3.92 17.52
C ILE A 82 -7.35 4.33 17.10
N GLU A 83 -8.06 5.04 17.97
CA GLU A 83 -9.35 5.62 17.66
C GLU A 83 -9.21 6.93 16.87
N GLY A 84 -10.23 7.25 16.04
CA GLY A 84 -10.29 8.53 15.33
C GLY A 84 -9.43 8.63 14.05
N ILE A 85 -8.99 7.48 13.52
CA ILE A 85 -8.30 7.37 12.23
C ILE A 85 -9.19 6.68 11.20
N LYS A 86 -9.17 7.16 9.96
CA LYS A 86 -9.86 6.54 8.82
C LYS A 86 -8.82 6.15 7.78
N PHE A 87 -8.62 4.84 7.58
CA PHE A 87 -7.76 4.35 6.50
C PHE A 87 -8.35 4.73 5.15
N LYS A 88 -7.47 5.04 4.19
CA LYS A 88 -7.86 5.32 2.82
C LYS A 88 -7.69 4.04 2.00
N ASP A 89 -8.73 3.69 1.27
CA ASP A 89 -8.72 2.51 0.40
C ASP A 89 -7.87 2.81 -0.83
N ASN A 90 -6.62 2.38 -0.80
CA ASN A 90 -5.77 2.32 -1.97
C ASN A 90 -6.01 0.95 -2.58
N GLY A 91 -6.92 0.84 -3.56
CA GLY A 91 -7.38 -0.44 -4.14
C GLY A 91 -6.25 -1.39 -4.57
N ASP A 92 -5.06 -0.86 -4.84
CA ASP A 92 -3.86 -1.60 -5.19
C ASP A 92 -3.33 -2.52 -4.07
N LEU A 93 -3.42 -2.09 -2.80
CA LEU A 93 -2.92 -2.87 -1.67
C LEU A 93 -3.77 -4.13 -1.47
N ASP A 94 -5.08 -4.04 -1.73
CA ASP A 94 -5.97 -5.18 -1.54
C ASP A 94 -5.81 -6.21 -2.66
N LEU A 95 -5.56 -5.74 -3.90
CA LEU A 95 -5.23 -6.61 -5.02
C LEU A 95 -3.89 -7.35 -4.78
N GLU A 96 -2.86 -6.64 -4.33
CA GLU A 96 -1.54 -7.22 -4.07
C GLU A 96 -1.58 -8.26 -2.93
N ASN A 97 -2.31 -7.96 -1.86
CA ASN A 97 -2.58 -8.94 -0.80
C ASN A 97 -3.37 -10.15 -1.31
N ARG A 98 -4.28 -9.97 -2.26
CA ARG A 98 -5.05 -11.07 -2.87
C ARG A 98 -4.19 -11.93 -3.80
N ILE A 99 -3.26 -11.32 -4.54
CA ILE A 99 -2.29 -12.03 -5.38
C ILE A 99 -1.32 -12.82 -4.48
N ARG A 100 -0.80 -12.21 -3.41
CA ARG A 100 0.12 -12.88 -2.48
C ARG A 100 -0.51 -14.11 -1.81
N ARG A 101 -1.75 -13.98 -1.31
CA ARG A 101 -2.50 -15.12 -0.74
C ARG A 101 -2.71 -16.25 -1.76
N ARG A 102 -2.93 -15.91 -3.04
CA ARG A 102 -3.04 -16.91 -4.10
C ARG A 102 -1.70 -17.62 -4.35
N SER A 103 -0.59 -16.90 -4.41
CA SER A 103 0.74 -17.52 -4.61
C SER A 103 1.18 -18.36 -3.41
N GLU A 104 0.90 -17.93 -2.18
CA GLU A 104 1.20 -18.69 -0.95
C GLU A 104 0.39 -20.01 -0.93
N ALA A 105 -0.91 -19.96 -1.25
CA ALA A 105 -1.76 -21.16 -1.30
C ALA A 105 -1.40 -22.13 -2.45
N VAL A 106 -0.79 -21.65 -3.53
CA VAL A 106 -0.26 -22.52 -4.61
C VAL A 106 1.03 -23.19 -4.15
N LYS A 107 1.92 -22.45 -3.47
CA LYS A 107 3.18 -22.99 -2.95
C LYS A 107 2.98 -24.04 -1.86
N GLU A 108 2.02 -23.83 -0.96
CA GLU A 108 1.68 -24.81 0.08
C GLU A 108 1.13 -26.13 -0.50
N LYS A 109 0.44 -26.06 -1.65
CA LYS A 109 -0.01 -27.24 -2.38
C LYS A 109 1.13 -27.99 -3.06
N GLU A 110 2.15 -27.31 -3.58
CA GLU A 110 3.36 -27.94 -4.13
C GLU A 110 4.15 -28.70 -3.05
N ASP A 111 4.33 -28.11 -1.87
CA ASP A 111 5.13 -28.74 -0.79
C ASP A 111 4.44 -29.97 -0.15
N THR A 112 3.10 -30.06 -0.23
CA THR A 112 2.32 -31.19 0.31
C THR A 112 2.04 -32.28 -0.74
N SER A 113 2.37 -32.04 -2.01
CA SER A 113 2.14 -32.98 -3.13
C SER A 113 3.46 -33.49 -3.70
N SER A 114 4.18 -34.28 -2.93
CA SER A 114 5.24 -35.15 -3.45
C SER A 114 4.71 -36.37 -4.23
N ASP A 115 3.41 -36.42 -4.53
CA ASP A 115 2.81 -37.42 -5.42
C ASP A 115 1.54 -36.84 -6.07
N MET A 116 1.66 -36.28 -7.28
CA MET A 116 0.67 -36.31 -8.38
C MET A 116 0.98 -35.25 -9.44
N ASP A 117 0.87 -35.66 -10.70
CA ASP A 117 1.35 -35.01 -11.93
C ASP A 117 0.99 -33.53 -12.10
N VAL A 118 2.03 -32.72 -12.33
CA VAL A 118 1.91 -31.37 -12.87
C VAL A 118 1.41 -31.46 -14.32
N PRO A 119 0.30 -30.83 -14.71
CA PRO A 119 -0.12 -30.83 -16.11
C PRO A 119 0.91 -30.05 -16.94
N LYS A 120 1.64 -30.77 -17.78
CA LYS A 120 2.55 -30.20 -18.77
C LYS A 120 1.77 -29.28 -19.69
N ILE A 121 2.08 -27.99 -19.63
CA ILE A 121 1.71 -27.01 -20.65
C ILE A 121 2.37 -27.48 -21.95
N LYS A 122 1.57 -27.98 -22.90
CA LYS A 122 2.02 -28.22 -24.27
C LYS A 122 2.28 -26.87 -24.91
N VAL A 123 3.55 -26.47 -24.96
CA VAL A 123 4.02 -25.45 -25.90
C VAL A 123 4.16 -26.18 -27.23
N GLU A 124 3.21 -25.98 -28.13
CA GLU A 124 3.37 -26.41 -29.51
C GLU A 124 4.46 -25.52 -30.14
N GLU A 125 5.61 -26.12 -30.41
CA GLU A 125 6.59 -25.56 -31.33
C GLU A 125 5.94 -25.49 -32.71
N ILE A 126 5.70 -24.27 -33.19
CA ILE A 126 5.46 -24.04 -34.62
C ILE A 126 6.80 -24.26 -35.31
N SER A 127 7.09 -25.49 -35.67
CA SER A 127 8.17 -25.84 -36.60
C SER A 127 7.78 -25.35 -37.99
N GLY A 128 8.59 -24.46 -38.57
CA GLY A 128 8.42 -23.98 -39.92
C GLY A 128 8.51 -25.09 -40.97
N SER A 129 7.94 -24.81 -42.14
CA SER A 129 8.29 -25.48 -43.39
C SER A 129 8.41 -24.42 -44.49
N ASP A 130 9.65 -24.13 -44.85
CA ASP A 130 10.05 -23.58 -46.15
C ASP A 130 9.60 -24.52 -47.28
N SER A 131 9.05 -23.96 -48.35
CA SER A 131 8.98 -24.47 -49.73
C SER A 131 8.05 -23.52 -50.51
N GLU A 132 8.36 -22.92 -51.65
CA GLU A 132 9.45 -22.94 -52.65
C GLU A 132 9.51 -21.55 -53.32
#